data_AF-A0A0B5BDB4-F1
#
_entry.id   AF-A0A0B5BDB4-F1
#
_cell.length_a   1.000
_cell.length_b   1.000
_cell.length_c   1.000
_cell.angle_alpha   90.00
_cell.angle_beta   90.00
_cell.angle_gamma   90.00
#
_symmetry.space_group_name_H-M   'P 1'
#
loop_
_entity.id
_entity.type
_entity.pdbx_description
1 polymer ?
#
loop_
_entity_poly.entity_id
_entity_poly.type
_entity_poly.pdbx_seq_one_letter_code
_entity_poly.pdbx_strand_id
1 'polypeptide(L)'
;MINRTAHTLARSFLVWGTLSLCYGGLAGAAPPSFELDPRELESTAPPARPPKHPSARPHRTPTDKGGDAAQPSAPEGNETLTRYTVKPGDFLFKILMRDFGLSNAEAEALIPEVQRINHLTSATRLEVGRTLLIPRGRRKSVTPKVAKPAGSAPAPQPAAEPTPVATPPAAAPPQPPQQPVAEAPRPLPAALPLPAAPGETATQPPLPFSVALLRIWEQLVPDQGRVEPITLNGRVLSPEDYPLLLAADGGKILVDVRGALNATTKGQLIQKHPDIRIVPRGKDSFKAFFADLLRTAEFARIDENVMVELGADPRLAILADFRITTLPDAGRGPESVLIFVNENEPCLPLPLKEYLNRRGYRVAELCQNEPVHSDEPGYDLRSLLPAAPCDMALSLMEILSLKLDRNRIVTGSMGQNAESRFSIRVDGQFESGGKRFILDCGESDSYNYTLYRLLQLQGYGIVQPQPKDDFATVTEKLLKELNYPYSFGRYDLDYGRYRISVTGFKITRKGDSPGRLLLTSKPSDPVFAELLQNAPRRKK
;
A
#
# COMPACT_ATOMS: atom_id res chain seq x y z
N MET A 1 -8.38 -36.44 -57.51
CA MET A 1 -7.55 -35.30 -57.99
C MET A 1 -6.92 -34.67 -56.76
N ILE A 2 -5.85 -35.19 -56.14
CA ILE A 2 -4.41 -35.24 -56.51
C ILE A 2 -3.79 -33.86 -56.80
N ASN A 3 -3.06 -33.33 -55.81
CA ASN A 3 -1.76 -32.62 -55.84
C ASN A 3 -1.60 -31.95 -54.44
N ARG A 4 -0.67 -32.24 -53.51
CA ARG A 4 0.76 -32.64 -53.47
C ARG A 4 1.74 -31.69 -54.17
N THR A 5 2.47 -30.90 -53.36
CA THR A 5 3.89 -30.44 -53.44
C THR A 5 4.12 -29.53 -52.22
N ALA A 6 4.90 -29.83 -51.16
CA ALA A 6 6.32 -30.21 -50.98
C ALA A 6 7.33 -29.08 -51.26
N HIS A 7 8.05 -28.64 -50.20
CA HIS A 7 9.45 -28.15 -50.11
C HIS A 7 9.65 -27.70 -48.64
N THR A 8 10.27 -28.42 -47.71
CA THR A 8 11.70 -28.81 -47.55
C THR A 8 12.68 -27.64 -47.67
N LEU A 9 13.18 -27.17 -46.52
CA LEU A 9 14.51 -26.54 -46.42
C LEU A 9 15.13 -26.94 -45.08
N ALA A 10 16.21 -27.70 -45.22
CA ALA A 10 17.05 -28.19 -44.15
C ALA A 10 18.40 -27.47 -44.22
N ARG A 11 19.07 -27.49 -43.07
CA ARG A 11 20.53 -27.58 -42.88
C ARG A 11 21.40 -26.32 -42.86
N SER A 12 22.04 -26.20 -41.70
CA SER A 12 23.49 -26.04 -41.49
C SER A 12 24.06 -24.63 -41.48
N PHE A 13 24.54 -24.22 -40.30
CA PHE A 13 25.91 -23.72 -40.19
C PHE A 13 26.61 -24.29 -38.94
N LEU A 14 27.78 -24.86 -39.22
CA LEU A 14 28.77 -25.43 -38.32
C LEU A 14 29.52 -24.32 -37.56
N VAL A 15 29.95 -24.66 -36.33
CA VAL A 15 31.32 -24.52 -35.79
C VAL A 15 32.10 -23.24 -36.08
N TRP A 16 32.54 -22.57 -35.02
CA TRP A 16 33.84 -21.90 -34.77
C TRP A 16 33.70 -21.25 -33.37
N GLY A 17 34.65 -21.24 -32.45
CA GLY A 17 35.99 -21.77 -32.37
C GLY A 17 36.45 -21.54 -30.92
N THR A 18 37.10 -22.54 -30.35
CA THR A 18 37.86 -22.45 -29.10
C THR A 18 39.02 -21.47 -29.28
N LEU A 19 39.12 -20.44 -28.43
CA LEU A 19 40.37 -19.75 -28.19
C LEU A 19 40.60 -19.63 -26.67
N SER A 20 41.47 -20.51 -26.20
CA SER A 20 42.17 -20.41 -24.92
C SER A 20 43.33 -19.44 -25.11
N LEU A 21 43.44 -18.41 -24.27
CA LEU A 21 44.67 -17.66 -24.12
C LEU A 21 44.85 -17.28 -22.64
N CYS A 22 45.85 -17.92 -22.08
CA CYS A 22 46.37 -17.76 -20.74
C CYS A 22 46.77 -16.31 -20.49
N TYR A 23 46.18 -15.68 -19.46
CA TYR A 23 46.82 -14.58 -18.75
C TYR A 23 47.27 -15.09 -17.39
N GLY A 24 48.47 -15.65 -17.37
CA GLY A 24 49.26 -15.83 -16.16
C GLY A 24 49.86 -14.48 -15.77
N GLY A 25 49.16 -13.73 -14.92
CA GLY A 25 49.70 -12.56 -14.24
C GLY A 25 50.37 -13.01 -12.94
N LEU A 26 51.70 -12.98 -12.92
CA LEU A 26 52.49 -13.06 -11.69
C LEU A 26 52.18 -11.83 -10.82
N ALA A 27 51.33 -12.00 -9.81
CA ALA A 27 51.22 -11.06 -8.71
C ALA A 27 52.43 -11.28 -7.79
N GLY A 28 53.44 -10.43 -7.92
CA GLY A 28 54.54 -10.33 -6.97
C GLY A 28 53.99 -9.98 -5.59
N ALA A 29 54.31 -10.81 -4.61
CA ALA A 29 54.10 -10.50 -3.20
C ALA A 29 54.90 -9.24 -2.83
N ALA A 30 54.20 -8.19 -2.41
CA ALA A 30 54.82 -7.05 -1.76
C ALA A 30 55.39 -7.49 -0.39
N PRO A 31 56.59 -7.03 0.00
CA PRO A 31 57.14 -7.34 1.32
C PRO A 31 56.28 -6.72 2.43
N PRO A 32 56.03 -7.45 3.54
CA PRO A 32 55.33 -6.90 4.69
C PRO A 32 56.31 -6.09 5.55
N SER A 33 56.50 -4.82 5.22
CA SER A 33 57.14 -3.86 6.13
C SER A 33 56.74 -2.43 5.75
N PHE A 34 55.57 -2.00 6.24
CA PHE A 34 55.27 -0.57 6.38
C PHE A 34 55.72 -0.16 7.78
N GLU A 35 56.94 0.35 7.87
CA GLU A 35 57.43 1.06 9.05
C GLU A 35 57.09 2.54 8.83
N LEU A 36 56.03 3.02 9.50
CA LEU A 36 55.64 4.43 9.50
C LEU A 36 56.68 5.20 10.30
N ASP A 37 57.54 5.96 9.63
CA ASP A 37 58.52 6.84 10.28
C ASP A 37 57.76 8.04 10.89
N PRO A 38 57.77 8.22 12.24
CA PRO A 38 57.07 9.31 12.90
C PRO A 38 57.62 10.71 12.57
N ARG A 39 58.67 10.82 11.75
CA ARG A 39 59.23 12.09 11.29
C ARG A 39 58.58 12.67 10.03
N GLU A 40 57.71 11.91 9.33
CA GLU A 40 56.95 12.43 8.18
C GLU A 40 55.61 13.09 8.57
N LEU A 41 55.23 13.06 9.85
CA LEU A 41 53.98 13.64 10.37
C LEU A 41 54.10 15.10 10.86
N GLU A 42 55.30 15.70 10.81
CA GLU A 42 55.51 17.09 11.20
C GLU A 42 56.18 17.89 10.08
N SER A 43 55.37 18.46 9.18
CA SER A 43 55.59 19.78 8.55
C SER A 43 54.82 19.89 7.23
N THR A 44 53.58 20.37 7.30
CA THR A 44 52.98 21.10 6.17
C THR A 44 52.15 22.24 6.72
N ALA A 45 52.79 23.41 6.83
CA ALA A 45 52.11 24.68 7.01
C ALA A 45 51.22 24.98 5.78
N PRO A 46 50.02 25.54 5.95
CA PRO A 46 49.12 25.81 4.83
C PRO A 46 49.67 26.94 3.93
N PRO A 47 49.53 26.84 2.59
CA PRO A 47 49.96 27.88 1.68
C PRO A 47 49.13 29.16 1.84
N ALA A 48 49.83 30.30 1.81
CA ALA A 48 49.30 31.63 1.95
C ALA A 48 48.28 31.98 0.84
N ARG A 49 47.21 32.69 1.22
CA ARG A 49 46.20 33.24 0.31
C ARG A 49 46.81 34.25 -0.66
N PRO A 50 46.44 34.24 -1.95
CA PRO A 50 46.81 35.30 -2.87
C PRO A 50 46.00 36.60 -2.62
N PRO A 51 46.58 37.78 -2.91
CA PRO A 51 45.98 39.09 -2.61
C PRO A 51 44.85 39.47 -3.58
N LYS A 52 43.81 40.11 -3.04
CA LYS A 52 42.71 40.72 -3.80
C LYS A 52 43.15 42.05 -4.41
N HIS A 53 43.01 42.19 -5.73
CA HIS A 53 43.03 43.49 -6.41
C HIS A 53 41.61 44.09 -6.52
N PRO A 54 41.48 45.43 -6.50
CA PRO A 54 40.20 46.13 -6.41
C PRO A 54 39.64 46.48 -7.80
N SER A 55 38.35 46.28 -8.04
CA SER A 55 37.66 46.87 -9.20
C SER A 55 36.79 48.06 -8.79
N ALA A 56 37.03 49.16 -9.50
CA ALA A 56 36.45 50.47 -9.32
C ALA A 56 34.94 50.55 -9.64
N ARG A 57 34.31 51.57 -9.05
CA ARG A 57 32.96 52.10 -9.33
C ARG A 57 32.91 52.87 -10.67
N PRO A 58 31.71 53.20 -11.14
CA PRO A 58 31.34 54.60 -11.41
C PRO A 58 30.04 55.00 -10.68
N HIS A 59 30.08 56.02 -9.80
CA HIS A 59 29.54 57.40 -9.98
C HIS A 59 28.04 57.46 -10.38
N ARG A 60 27.11 57.76 -9.44
CA ARG A 60 26.57 59.09 -9.01
C ARG A 60 25.87 59.84 -10.17
N THR A 61 24.64 60.36 -10.02
CA THR A 61 24.16 61.48 -9.16
C THR A 61 22.64 61.75 -9.47
N PRO A 62 21.91 62.72 -8.86
CA PRO A 62 21.60 62.98 -7.44
C PRO A 62 20.12 63.44 -7.23
N THR A 63 19.82 64.02 -6.04
CA THR A 63 18.60 64.75 -5.58
C THR A 63 17.45 63.89 -5.02
N ASP A 64 16.79 64.19 -3.90
CA ASP A 64 16.75 65.40 -3.06
C ASP A 64 16.34 65.08 -1.59
N LYS A 65 16.48 66.11 -0.74
CA LYS A 65 16.37 66.18 0.72
C LYS A 65 14.95 65.99 1.31
N GLY A 66 14.93 65.40 2.52
CA GLY A 66 14.41 66.06 3.72
C GLY A 66 12.92 65.89 4.07
N GLY A 67 12.65 65.49 5.32
CA GLY A 67 11.33 65.68 5.93
C GLY A 67 11.01 64.70 7.06
N ASP A 68 11.30 65.10 8.29
CA ASP A 68 10.57 64.67 9.49
C ASP A 68 9.07 64.89 9.29
N ALA A 69 8.24 63.89 9.63
CA ALA A 69 6.98 64.04 10.38
C ALA A 69 6.10 62.78 10.34
N ALA A 70 5.49 62.51 11.49
CA ALA A 70 4.13 61.98 11.66
C ALA A 70 3.84 60.51 11.29
N GLN A 71 4.12 59.68 12.28
CA GLN A 71 3.25 58.63 12.81
C GLN A 71 1.73 58.86 12.58
N PRO A 72 1.01 57.88 11.99
CA PRO A 72 -0.43 57.71 12.19
C PRO A 72 -0.71 56.61 13.23
N SER A 73 -1.60 56.93 14.15
CA SER A 73 -2.04 56.13 15.28
C SER A 73 -3.14 55.10 14.93
N ALA A 74 -3.07 53.93 15.59
CA ALA A 74 -4.18 53.07 16.04
C ALA A 74 -4.94 52.22 14.97
N PRO A 75 -5.44 50.99 15.30
CA PRO A 75 -6.14 50.66 16.53
C PRO A 75 -5.50 49.59 17.42
N GLU A 76 -5.83 49.71 18.70
CA GLU A 76 -5.44 48.87 19.82
C GLU A 76 -6.01 47.44 19.68
N GLY A 77 -5.12 46.50 19.44
CA GLY A 77 -5.24 45.12 19.88
C GLY A 77 -3.92 44.77 20.57
N ASN A 78 -3.89 44.84 21.90
CA ASN A 78 -2.66 44.63 22.68
C ASN A 78 -2.24 43.14 22.65
N GLU A 79 -1.70 42.69 21.51
CA GLU A 79 -1.00 41.42 21.37
C GLU A 79 0.46 41.63 21.79
N THR A 80 0.87 40.94 22.84
CA THR A 80 2.25 41.00 23.32
C THR A 80 3.16 40.27 22.33
N LEU A 81 3.74 41.02 21.40
CA LEU A 81 4.72 40.50 20.44
C LEU A 81 6.07 40.28 21.15
N THR A 82 6.57 39.05 21.10
CA THR A 82 7.89 38.68 21.64
C THR A 82 8.91 38.60 20.51
N ARG A 83 10.09 39.19 20.71
CA ARG A 83 11.20 39.14 19.75
C ARG A 83 12.05 37.89 19.98
N TYR A 84 12.38 37.17 18.91
CA TYR A 84 13.24 35.99 18.93
C TYR A 84 14.30 36.04 17.83
N THR A 85 15.58 35.83 18.16
CA THR A 85 16.66 35.79 17.15
C THR A 85 16.95 34.35 16.75
N VAL A 86 16.81 34.05 15.46
CA VAL A 86 16.97 32.70 14.88
C VAL A 86 18.41 32.19 15.07
N LYS A 87 18.58 30.99 15.63
CA LYS A 87 19.88 30.31 15.78
C LYS A 87 20.11 29.29 14.65
N PRO A 88 21.36 28.86 14.39
CA PRO A 88 21.62 27.78 13.43
C PRO A 88 20.82 26.51 13.75
N GLY A 89 20.10 25.98 12.76
CA GLY A 89 19.28 24.77 12.91
C GLY A 89 17.91 24.98 13.57
N ASP A 90 17.46 26.23 13.71
CA ASP A 90 16.09 26.55 14.07
C ASP A 90 15.18 26.59 12.84
N PHE A 91 13.95 26.10 13.01
CA PHE A 91 12.83 26.29 12.09
C PHE A 91 11.61 26.71 12.91
N LEU A 92 10.62 27.33 12.28
CA LEU A 92 9.57 28.07 12.98
C LEU A 92 8.84 27.20 14.02
N PHE A 93 8.49 25.98 13.61
CA PHE A 93 7.83 25.01 14.47
C PHE A 93 8.68 24.61 15.70
N LYS A 94 9.99 24.40 15.54
CA LYS A 94 10.91 24.09 16.64
C LYS A 94 11.06 25.25 17.62
N ILE A 95 11.10 26.48 17.14
CA ILE A 95 11.16 27.68 17.99
C ILE A 95 9.88 27.77 18.85
N LEU A 96 8.71 27.60 18.23
CA LEU A 96 7.41 27.66 18.91
C LEU A 96 7.25 26.58 19.98
N MET A 97 7.72 25.36 19.74
CA MET A 97 7.67 24.30 20.75
C MET A 97 8.72 24.46 21.84
N ARG A 98 10.00 24.65 21.47
CA ARG A 98 11.12 24.66 22.42
C ARG A 98 11.11 25.91 23.30
N ASP A 99 10.98 27.08 22.69
CA ASP A 99 11.19 28.37 23.37
C ASP A 99 9.87 28.98 23.87
N PHE A 100 8.74 28.59 23.28
CA PHE A 100 7.40 29.08 23.67
C PHE A 100 6.50 28.01 24.32
N GLY A 101 6.93 26.74 24.34
CA GLY A 101 6.23 25.66 25.05
C GLY A 101 4.89 25.27 24.44
N LEU A 102 4.66 25.57 23.15
CA LEU A 102 3.42 25.24 22.47
C LEU A 102 3.33 23.75 22.14
N SER A 103 2.12 23.19 22.21
CA SER A 103 1.84 21.85 21.69
C SER A 103 1.91 21.82 20.15
N ASN A 104 2.00 20.63 19.56
CA ASN A 104 2.07 20.46 18.10
C ASN A 104 0.90 21.18 17.38
N ALA A 105 -0.34 20.95 17.83
CA ALA A 105 -1.53 21.56 17.25
C ALA A 105 -1.56 23.10 17.39
N GLU A 106 -1.09 23.64 18.51
CA GLU A 106 -0.99 25.09 18.72
C GLU A 106 0.09 25.73 17.85
N ALA A 107 1.22 25.04 17.68
CA ALA A 107 2.31 25.51 16.81
C ALA A 107 1.87 25.53 15.35
N GLU A 108 1.20 24.49 14.85
CA GLU A 108 0.67 24.45 13.47
C GLU A 108 -0.34 25.58 13.22
N ALA A 109 -1.24 25.83 14.18
CA ALA A 109 -2.22 26.91 14.07
C ALA A 109 -1.58 28.32 14.06
N LEU A 110 -0.43 28.50 14.71
CA LEU A 110 0.23 29.80 14.85
C LEU A 110 1.22 30.12 13.71
N ILE A 111 1.68 29.11 12.96
CA ILE A 111 2.65 29.28 11.86
C ILE A 111 2.18 30.30 10.79
N PRO A 112 0.95 30.24 10.25
CA PRO A 112 0.51 31.18 9.22
C PRO A 112 0.57 32.63 9.69
N GLU A 113 0.24 32.87 10.96
CA GLU A 113 0.21 34.19 11.55
C GLU A 113 1.62 34.75 11.77
N VAL A 114 2.54 33.92 12.26
CA VAL A 114 3.96 34.32 12.39
C VAL A 114 4.57 34.58 11.01
N GLN A 115 4.24 33.80 9.99
CA GLN A 115 4.69 34.04 8.62
C GLN A 115 4.17 35.38 8.06
N ARG A 116 2.90 35.69 8.32
CA ARG A 116 2.25 36.94 7.91
C ARG A 116 2.91 38.16 8.55
N ILE A 117 3.14 38.12 9.87
CA ILE A 117 3.74 39.23 10.63
C ILE A 117 5.20 39.47 10.23
N ASN A 118 5.95 38.41 9.90
CA ASN A 118 7.39 38.51 9.62
C ASN A 118 7.74 38.51 8.14
N HIS A 119 6.75 38.47 7.25
CA HIS A 119 6.92 38.36 5.80
C HIS A 119 7.86 37.20 5.42
N LEU A 120 7.60 36.01 5.96
CA LEU A 120 8.38 34.80 5.68
C LEU A 120 7.75 34.03 4.52
N THR A 121 8.55 33.69 3.51
CA THR A 121 8.12 32.84 2.38
C THR A 121 8.05 31.36 2.74
N SER A 122 8.72 30.92 3.82
CA SER A 122 8.73 29.52 4.26
C SER A 122 8.87 29.40 5.77
N ALA A 123 8.20 28.40 6.36
CA ALA A 123 8.30 28.08 7.79
C ALA A 123 9.55 27.28 8.15
N THR A 124 10.19 26.63 7.16
CA THR A 124 11.33 25.73 7.37
C THR A 124 12.68 26.36 7.07
N ARG A 125 12.73 27.42 6.26
CA ARG A 125 13.96 28.13 5.90
C ARG A 125 14.00 29.50 6.57
N LEU A 126 14.58 29.54 7.77
CA LEU A 126 14.82 30.79 8.51
C LEU A 126 16.29 31.21 8.35
N GLU A 127 16.52 32.51 8.16
CA GLU A 127 17.87 33.08 8.11
C GLU A 127 18.42 33.23 9.53
N VAL A 128 19.58 32.63 9.79
CA VAL A 128 20.26 32.73 11.09
C VAL A 128 20.58 34.19 11.41
N GLY A 129 20.28 34.63 12.63
CA GLY A 129 20.48 35.99 13.10
C GLY A 129 19.31 36.95 12.83
N ARG A 130 18.30 36.54 12.04
CA ARG A 130 17.09 37.34 11.83
C ARG A 130 16.24 37.38 13.10
N THR A 131 15.69 38.54 13.44
CA THR A 131 14.74 38.68 14.55
C THR A 131 13.31 38.47 14.06
N LEU A 132 12.61 37.52 14.66
CA LEU A 132 11.20 37.22 14.43
C LEU A 132 10.33 37.84 15.52
N LEU A 133 9.14 38.30 15.14
CA LEU A 133 8.06 38.76 16.00
C LEU A 133 7.04 37.64 16.16
N ILE A 134 6.92 37.09 17.37
CA ILE A 134 6.01 35.98 17.65
C ILE A 134 4.85 36.53 18.50
N PRO A 135 3.59 36.47 18.02
CA PRO A 135 2.44 36.93 18.77
C PRO A 135 2.15 35.94 19.91
N ARG A 136 2.15 36.42 21.15
CA ARG A 136 1.62 35.63 22.27
C ARG A 136 0.12 35.85 22.34
N GLY A 137 -0.63 34.96 21.69
CA GLY A 137 -2.08 34.88 21.87
C GLY A 137 -2.42 34.61 23.33
N ARG A 138 -3.43 35.33 23.85
CA ARG A 138 -3.98 35.14 25.20
C ARG A 138 -4.17 33.64 25.46
N ARG A 139 -3.54 33.12 26.53
CA ARG A 139 -4.01 31.88 27.16
C ARG A 139 -5.52 32.01 27.29
N LYS A 140 -6.30 31.17 26.61
CA LYS A 140 -7.70 30.95 26.99
C LYS A 140 -7.64 30.51 28.45
N SER A 141 -7.91 31.43 29.36
CA SER A 141 -8.13 31.15 30.77
C SER A 141 -9.32 30.21 30.83
N VAL A 142 -9.05 28.91 30.90
CA VAL A 142 -10.05 27.93 31.31
C VAL A 142 -10.38 28.29 32.75
N THR A 143 -11.51 28.96 32.93
CA THR A 143 -12.11 29.25 34.24
C THR A 143 -12.30 27.93 35.00
N PRO A 144 -11.73 27.77 36.20
CA PRO A 144 -12.13 26.70 37.09
C PRO A 144 -13.52 27.03 37.64
N LYS A 145 -14.51 26.18 37.35
CA LYS A 145 -15.85 26.27 37.93
C LYS A 145 -15.77 25.86 39.40
N VAL A 146 -15.75 26.84 40.31
CA VAL A 146 -15.83 26.64 41.76
C VAL A 146 -17.26 26.87 42.26
N ALA A 147 -17.86 25.78 42.74
CA ALA A 147 -18.63 25.54 43.97
C ALA A 147 -19.78 26.46 44.47
N LYS A 148 -20.82 25.82 45.03
CA LYS A 148 -21.38 26.12 46.38
C LYS A 148 -22.33 24.98 46.91
N PRO A 149 -22.69 24.87 48.22
CA PRO A 149 -21.95 24.08 49.23
C PRO A 149 -22.81 23.30 50.28
N ALA A 150 -22.09 22.69 51.26
CA ALA A 150 -22.45 22.37 52.67
C ALA A 150 -23.40 21.17 52.95
N GLY A 151 -23.24 20.34 53.98
CA GLY A 151 -22.27 20.13 55.08
C GLY A 151 -22.30 18.61 55.42
N SER A 152 -21.61 18.00 56.37
CA SER A 152 -20.95 18.42 57.61
C SER A 152 -19.95 17.31 58.00
N ALA A 153 -18.89 17.68 58.73
CA ALA A 153 -17.98 16.75 59.41
C ALA A 153 -18.69 16.05 60.61
N PRO A 154 -18.15 14.93 61.13
CA PRO A 154 -17.16 15.07 62.21
C PRO A 154 -15.98 14.07 62.21
N ALA A 155 -15.02 14.47 63.05
CA ALA A 155 -13.71 13.99 63.49
C ALA A 155 -13.39 12.46 63.62
N PRO A 156 -12.09 12.10 63.74
CA PRO A 156 -11.55 10.76 63.55
C PRO A 156 -11.30 9.98 64.85
N GLN A 157 -11.36 8.65 64.79
CA GLN A 157 -10.89 7.71 65.80
C GLN A 157 -10.47 6.36 65.14
N PRO A 158 -9.66 5.51 65.82
CA PRO A 158 -8.38 5.04 65.30
C PRO A 158 -8.36 3.57 64.82
N ALA A 159 -7.21 3.22 64.24
CA ALA A 159 -6.78 1.93 63.71
C ALA A 159 -7.24 0.68 64.48
N ALA A 160 -7.72 -0.31 63.70
CA ALA A 160 -7.86 -1.71 64.10
C ALA A 160 -7.27 -2.62 63.00
N GLU A 161 -6.67 -3.70 63.47
CA GLU A 161 -5.81 -4.69 62.82
C GLU A 161 -6.38 -5.40 61.58
N PRO A 162 -5.51 -5.88 60.67
CA PRO A 162 -5.91 -6.78 59.59
C PRO A 162 -6.06 -8.21 60.12
N THR A 163 -7.26 -8.78 59.96
CA THR A 163 -7.50 -10.23 60.07
C THR A 163 -7.21 -10.93 58.73
N PRO A 164 -6.68 -12.16 58.74
CA PRO A 164 -6.19 -12.85 57.56
C PRO A 164 -7.31 -13.59 56.82
N VAL A 165 -7.37 -13.44 55.50
CA VAL A 165 -8.28 -14.20 54.64
C VAL A 165 -7.60 -15.47 54.12
N ALA A 166 -8.11 -16.58 54.67
CA ALA A 166 -8.32 -17.91 54.12
C ALA A 166 -7.57 -18.34 52.84
N THR A 167 -6.76 -19.37 53.07
CA THR A 167 -6.19 -20.39 52.18
C THR A 167 -7.21 -20.99 51.18
N PRO A 168 -6.84 -21.18 49.90
CA PRO A 168 -7.57 -22.04 48.97
C PRO A 168 -7.32 -23.54 49.24
N PRO A 169 -8.34 -24.41 49.13
CA PRO A 169 -8.20 -25.84 49.41
C PRO A 169 -7.50 -26.63 48.29
N ALA A 170 -6.87 -27.70 48.76
CA ALA A 170 -5.92 -28.58 48.12
C ALA A 170 -6.45 -29.38 46.92
N ALA A 171 -5.50 -29.68 46.05
CA ALA A 171 -5.60 -30.52 44.86
C ALA A 171 -6.05 -31.96 45.17
N ALA A 172 -6.97 -32.47 44.35
CA ALA A 172 -7.30 -33.88 44.28
C ALA A 172 -6.27 -34.63 43.40
N PRO A 173 -5.94 -35.90 43.72
CA PRO A 173 -4.93 -36.69 43.01
C PRO A 173 -5.42 -37.19 41.63
N PRO A 174 -4.49 -37.41 40.68
CA PRO A 174 -4.79 -37.82 39.31
C PRO A 174 -5.28 -39.28 39.24
N GLN A 175 -6.35 -39.51 38.47
CA GLN A 175 -6.83 -40.84 38.11
C GLN A 175 -5.85 -41.56 37.16
N PRO A 176 -5.65 -42.87 37.31
CA PRO A 176 -4.78 -43.66 36.43
C PRO A 176 -5.36 -43.82 35.01
N PRO A 177 -4.50 -43.98 33.99
CA PRO A 177 -4.91 -44.06 32.59
C PRO A 177 -5.75 -45.32 32.32
N GLN A 178 -6.96 -45.11 31.79
CA GLN A 178 -7.79 -46.18 31.26
C GLN A 178 -7.14 -46.78 30.01
N GLN A 179 -6.87 -48.09 30.07
CA GLN A 179 -6.43 -48.90 28.94
C GLN A 179 -7.55 -48.94 27.87
N PRO A 180 -7.22 -48.81 26.57
CA PRO A 180 -8.20 -49.01 25.50
C PRO A 180 -8.58 -50.49 25.43
N VAL A 181 -9.88 -50.76 25.62
CA VAL A 181 -10.49 -52.07 25.38
C VAL A 181 -10.47 -52.34 23.88
N ALA A 182 -9.92 -53.49 23.49
CA ALA A 182 -9.90 -53.97 22.12
C ALA A 182 -11.33 -54.18 21.59
N GLU A 183 -11.73 -53.37 20.61
CA GLU A 183 -12.96 -53.57 19.84
C GLU A 183 -12.75 -54.69 18.82
N ALA A 184 -13.59 -55.71 18.87
CA ALA A 184 -13.63 -56.82 17.92
C ALA A 184 -13.98 -56.32 16.50
N PRO A 185 -13.50 -57.00 15.43
CA PRO A 185 -13.63 -56.51 14.06
C PRO A 185 -15.09 -56.50 13.61
N ARG A 186 -15.58 -55.30 13.23
CA ARG A 186 -16.85 -55.14 12.50
C ARG A 186 -16.68 -55.66 11.06
N PRO A 187 -17.68 -56.34 10.49
CA PRO A 187 -17.66 -56.76 9.09
C PRO A 187 -17.69 -55.55 8.15
N LEU A 188 -16.84 -55.61 7.12
CA LEU A 188 -16.71 -54.62 6.06
C LEU A 188 -18.06 -54.34 5.36
N PRO A 189 -18.53 -53.09 5.28
CA PRO A 189 -19.60 -52.73 4.35
C PRO A 189 -19.09 -52.81 2.91
N ALA A 190 -19.98 -53.25 2.02
CA ALA A 190 -19.77 -53.49 0.61
C ALA A 190 -19.08 -52.31 -0.12
N ALA A 191 -18.24 -52.67 -1.09
CA ALA A 191 -17.48 -51.76 -1.94
C ALA A 191 -18.32 -50.60 -2.48
N LEU A 192 -17.87 -49.37 -2.19
CA LEU A 192 -18.30 -48.17 -2.90
C LEU A 192 -17.84 -48.27 -4.37
N PRO A 193 -18.67 -47.86 -5.34
CA PRO A 193 -18.30 -47.84 -6.74
C PRO A 193 -17.14 -46.87 -6.98
N LEU A 194 -16.17 -47.31 -7.77
CA LEU A 194 -15.03 -46.52 -8.23
C LEU A 194 -15.47 -45.15 -8.78
N PRO A 195 -14.78 -44.04 -8.44
CA PRO A 195 -15.03 -42.77 -9.10
C PRO A 195 -14.74 -42.92 -10.59
N ALA A 196 -15.76 -42.58 -11.39
CA ALA A 196 -15.66 -42.50 -12.83
C ALA A 196 -14.49 -41.58 -13.24
N ALA A 197 -13.79 -41.97 -14.31
CA ALA A 197 -12.72 -41.21 -14.93
C ALA A 197 -13.11 -39.74 -15.14
N PRO A 198 -12.14 -38.79 -15.12
CA PRO A 198 -12.40 -37.38 -15.38
C PRO A 198 -12.89 -37.22 -16.82
N GLY A 199 -14.20 -37.21 -16.96
CA GLY A 199 -14.91 -36.93 -18.20
C GLY A 199 -14.64 -35.51 -18.64
N GLU A 200 -14.50 -35.37 -19.95
CA GLU A 200 -14.43 -34.13 -20.71
C GLU A 200 -15.34 -33.06 -20.11
N THR A 201 -14.76 -31.89 -19.87
CA THR A 201 -15.43 -30.70 -19.39
C THR A 201 -16.52 -30.33 -20.40
N ALA A 202 -17.76 -30.73 -20.12
CA ALA A 202 -18.92 -30.38 -20.91
C ALA A 202 -19.01 -28.85 -20.97
N THR A 203 -18.64 -28.29 -22.12
CA THR A 203 -18.72 -26.86 -22.37
C THR A 203 -20.20 -26.49 -22.41
N GLN A 204 -20.71 -25.88 -21.35
CA GLN A 204 -22.10 -25.40 -21.34
C GLN A 204 -22.29 -24.40 -22.50
N PRO A 205 -23.42 -24.46 -23.22
CA PRO A 205 -23.69 -23.50 -24.29
C PRO A 205 -23.77 -22.07 -23.70
N PRO A 206 -23.23 -21.05 -24.40
CA PRO A 206 -23.28 -19.68 -23.92
C PRO A 206 -24.73 -19.23 -23.74
N LEU A 207 -25.00 -18.51 -22.65
CA LEU A 207 -26.33 -18.01 -22.33
C LEU A 207 -26.86 -17.09 -23.45
N PRO A 208 -28.17 -17.13 -23.77
CA PRO A 208 -28.76 -16.19 -24.73
C PRO A 208 -28.55 -14.74 -24.28
N PHE A 209 -28.29 -13.86 -25.24
CA PHE A 209 -28.02 -12.44 -24.99
C PHE A 209 -29.08 -11.74 -24.15
N SER A 210 -30.36 -11.99 -24.45
CA SER A 210 -31.51 -11.42 -23.74
C SER A 210 -31.49 -11.77 -22.25
N VAL A 211 -31.13 -13.02 -21.92
CA VAL A 211 -31.00 -13.50 -20.55
C VAL A 211 -29.82 -12.83 -19.84
N ALA A 212 -28.68 -12.70 -20.52
CA ALA A 212 -27.51 -12.01 -19.98
C ALA A 212 -27.79 -10.52 -19.71
N LEU A 213 -28.51 -9.86 -20.63
CA LEU A 213 -28.95 -8.48 -20.51
C LEU A 213 -29.92 -8.28 -19.34
N LEU A 214 -30.94 -9.13 -19.21
CA LEU A 214 -31.89 -9.07 -18.09
C LEU A 214 -31.19 -9.27 -16.74
N ARG A 215 -30.22 -10.19 -16.68
CA ARG A 215 -29.47 -10.50 -15.45
C ARG A 215 -28.62 -9.33 -14.97
N ILE A 216 -27.93 -8.62 -15.88
CA ILE A 216 -27.20 -7.41 -15.48
C ILE A 216 -28.15 -6.26 -15.16
N TRP A 217 -29.27 -6.15 -15.89
CA TRP A 217 -30.24 -5.08 -15.67
C TRP A 217 -30.93 -5.16 -14.31
N GLU A 218 -31.29 -6.36 -13.84
CA GLU A 218 -31.83 -6.58 -12.48
C GLU A 218 -30.86 -6.13 -11.38
N GLN A 219 -29.56 -6.10 -11.64
CA GLN A 219 -28.57 -5.57 -10.68
C GLN A 219 -28.61 -4.04 -10.60
N LEU A 220 -29.04 -3.37 -11.67
CA LEU A 220 -29.12 -1.91 -11.76
C LEU A 220 -30.49 -1.39 -11.29
N VAL A 221 -31.56 -2.02 -11.74
CA VAL A 221 -32.94 -1.67 -11.44
C VAL A 221 -33.63 -2.90 -10.84
N PRO A 222 -33.88 -2.93 -9.53
CA PRO A 222 -34.56 -4.05 -8.88
C PRO A 222 -36.03 -4.16 -9.36
N ASP A 223 -36.64 -5.33 -9.16
CA ASP A 223 -38.02 -5.66 -9.56
C ASP A 223 -38.22 -5.80 -11.09
N GLN A 224 -37.14 -5.96 -11.84
CA GLN A 224 -37.18 -6.21 -13.28
C GLN A 224 -37.95 -7.51 -13.62
N GLY A 225 -37.96 -8.50 -12.73
CA GLY A 225 -38.77 -9.72 -12.87
C GLY A 225 -40.30 -9.54 -12.84
N ARG A 226 -40.83 -8.34 -12.52
CA ARG A 226 -42.29 -8.07 -12.48
C ARG A 226 -42.85 -7.49 -13.78
N VAL A 227 -42.01 -7.32 -14.79
CA VAL A 227 -42.41 -6.66 -16.03
C VAL A 227 -43.08 -7.66 -16.97
N GLU A 228 -44.38 -7.45 -17.23
CA GLU A 228 -45.17 -8.33 -18.11
C GLU A 228 -44.82 -8.16 -19.60
N PRO A 229 -44.84 -9.24 -20.41
CA PRO A 229 -44.63 -9.16 -21.86
C PRO A 229 -45.66 -8.27 -22.57
N ILE A 230 -45.20 -7.48 -23.54
CA ILE A 230 -46.08 -6.58 -24.32
C ILE A 230 -46.83 -7.34 -25.41
N THR A 231 -48.09 -6.95 -25.63
CA THR A 231 -48.90 -7.42 -26.74
C THR A 231 -49.05 -6.36 -27.82
N LEU A 232 -48.74 -6.74 -29.06
CA LEU A 232 -48.95 -5.92 -30.25
C LEU A 232 -49.90 -6.66 -31.20
N ASN A 233 -51.01 -6.01 -31.58
CA ASN A 233 -52.01 -6.57 -32.49
C ASN A 233 -52.50 -7.99 -32.09
N GLY A 234 -52.68 -8.22 -30.78
CA GLY A 234 -53.12 -9.50 -30.22
C GLY A 234 -52.03 -10.59 -30.15
N ARG A 235 -50.79 -10.30 -30.53
CA ARG A 235 -49.64 -11.21 -30.40
C ARG A 235 -48.71 -10.73 -29.30
N VAL A 236 -48.28 -11.65 -28.44
CA VAL A 236 -47.23 -11.39 -27.43
C VAL A 236 -45.89 -11.31 -28.15
N LEU A 237 -45.14 -10.24 -27.92
CA LEU A 237 -43.77 -10.13 -28.44
C LEU A 237 -42.87 -11.13 -27.69
N SER A 238 -42.02 -11.85 -28.43
CA SER A 238 -41.07 -12.80 -27.83
C SER A 238 -40.08 -12.06 -26.92
N PRO A 239 -39.96 -12.42 -25.62
CA PRO A 239 -38.99 -11.82 -24.71
C PRO A 239 -37.53 -12.05 -25.13
N GLU A 240 -37.26 -13.04 -25.98
CA GLU A 240 -35.92 -13.31 -26.50
C GLU A 240 -35.49 -12.26 -27.54
N ASP A 241 -36.41 -11.87 -28.41
CA ASP A 241 -36.16 -10.92 -29.49
C ASP A 241 -36.43 -9.47 -29.07
N TYR A 242 -37.33 -9.30 -28.09
CA TYR A 242 -37.79 -8.01 -27.59
C TYR A 242 -37.83 -7.98 -26.05
N PRO A 243 -36.68 -8.11 -25.36
CA PRO A 243 -36.67 -8.02 -23.91
C PRO A 243 -37.10 -6.63 -23.46
N LEU A 244 -37.94 -6.61 -22.43
CA LEU A 244 -38.54 -5.40 -21.88
C LEU A 244 -37.88 -5.09 -20.53
N LEU A 245 -37.29 -3.91 -20.42
CA LEU A 245 -36.50 -3.47 -19.27
C LEU A 245 -37.21 -2.34 -18.53
N LEU A 246 -37.11 -2.28 -17.21
CA LEU A 246 -37.62 -1.19 -16.39
C LEU A 246 -36.57 -0.08 -16.33
N ALA A 247 -36.96 1.15 -16.63
CA ALA A 247 -36.11 2.33 -16.50
C ALA A 247 -36.05 2.80 -15.04
N ALA A 248 -35.04 3.61 -14.69
CA ALA A 248 -34.86 4.11 -13.32
C ALA A 248 -35.98 5.08 -12.87
N ASP A 249 -36.72 5.66 -13.82
CA ASP A 249 -37.89 6.52 -13.60
C ASP A 249 -39.22 5.74 -13.56
N GLY A 250 -39.18 4.41 -13.64
CA GLY A 250 -40.35 3.54 -13.71
C GLY A 250 -40.94 3.38 -15.11
N GLY A 251 -40.37 4.02 -16.14
CA GLY A 251 -40.72 3.79 -17.54
C GLY A 251 -40.28 2.40 -18.03
N LYS A 252 -40.59 2.06 -19.28
CA LYS A 252 -40.20 0.77 -19.87
C LYS A 252 -39.33 0.98 -21.11
N ILE A 253 -38.37 0.10 -21.31
CA ILE A 253 -37.47 0.10 -22.45
C ILE A 253 -37.59 -1.23 -23.19
N LEU A 254 -38.13 -1.20 -24.40
CA LEU A 254 -38.20 -2.34 -25.29
C LEU A 254 -36.91 -2.39 -26.13
N VAL A 255 -36.14 -3.46 -25.99
CA VAL A 255 -34.91 -3.64 -26.75
C VAL A 255 -35.20 -4.39 -28.04
N ASP A 256 -34.92 -3.81 -29.19
CA ASP A 256 -35.03 -4.50 -30.49
C ASP A 256 -33.70 -5.21 -30.80
N VAL A 257 -33.59 -6.47 -30.37
CA VAL A 257 -32.33 -7.25 -30.44
C VAL A 257 -31.89 -7.48 -31.89
N ARG A 258 -32.86 -7.66 -32.80
CA ARG A 258 -32.60 -7.95 -34.22
C ARG A 258 -32.67 -6.72 -35.14
N GLY A 259 -33.10 -5.57 -34.62
CA GLY A 259 -33.39 -4.40 -35.45
C GLY A 259 -34.55 -4.62 -36.42
N ALA A 260 -35.48 -5.53 -36.09
CA ALA A 260 -36.54 -5.98 -36.99
C ALA A 260 -37.80 -5.10 -36.95
N LEU A 261 -37.91 -4.19 -35.97
CA LEU A 261 -39.08 -3.30 -35.88
C LEU A 261 -38.99 -2.19 -36.94
N ASN A 262 -39.93 -2.20 -37.88
CA ASN A 262 -40.11 -1.12 -38.84
C ASN A 262 -40.67 0.16 -38.17
N ALA A 263 -40.57 1.30 -38.86
CA ALA A 263 -41.00 2.59 -38.31
C ALA A 263 -42.50 2.63 -37.96
N THR A 264 -43.34 1.99 -38.77
CA THR A 264 -44.80 1.91 -38.54
C THR A 264 -45.13 1.17 -37.25
N THR A 265 -44.49 0.03 -37.03
CA THR A 265 -44.67 -0.80 -35.83
C THR A 265 -44.16 -0.08 -34.59
N LYS A 266 -43.02 0.63 -34.67
CA LYS A 266 -42.52 1.48 -33.59
C LYS A 266 -43.54 2.57 -33.22
N GLY A 267 -44.12 3.24 -34.23
CA GLY A 267 -45.16 4.24 -34.02
C GLY A 267 -46.40 3.68 -33.33
N GLN A 268 -46.88 2.51 -33.75
CA GLN A 268 -48.01 1.83 -33.11
C GLN A 268 -47.72 1.42 -31.66
N LEU A 269 -46.51 0.93 -31.37
CA LEU A 269 -46.07 0.57 -30.03
C LEU A 269 -46.07 1.79 -29.10
N ILE A 270 -45.45 2.88 -29.53
CA ILE A 270 -45.38 4.14 -28.76
C ILE A 270 -46.78 4.74 -28.57
N GLN A 271 -47.65 4.67 -29.58
CA GLN A 271 -49.02 5.17 -29.48
C GLN A 271 -49.85 4.37 -28.47
N LYS A 272 -49.71 3.04 -28.46
CA LYS A 272 -50.45 2.15 -27.55
C LYS A 272 -49.87 2.17 -26.13
N HIS A 273 -48.57 2.36 -26.01
CA HIS A 273 -47.81 2.31 -24.76
C HIS A 273 -46.85 3.52 -24.69
N PRO A 274 -47.36 4.70 -24.26
CA PRO A 274 -46.56 5.93 -24.24
C PRO A 274 -45.42 5.90 -23.21
N ASP A 275 -45.45 4.96 -22.28
CA ASP A 275 -44.41 4.68 -21.28
C ASP A 275 -43.23 3.87 -21.85
N ILE A 276 -43.32 3.39 -23.09
CA ILE A 276 -42.28 2.57 -23.73
C ILE A 276 -41.33 3.40 -24.59
N ARG A 277 -40.04 3.22 -24.33
CA ARG A 277 -38.92 3.69 -25.14
C ARG A 277 -38.35 2.50 -25.90
N ILE A 278 -38.00 2.67 -27.18
CA ILE A 278 -37.49 1.57 -28.01
C ILE A 278 -36.01 1.80 -28.31
N VAL A 279 -35.15 0.85 -27.92
CA VAL A 279 -33.70 0.92 -28.15
C VAL A 279 -33.27 -0.23 -29.06
N PRO A 280 -32.76 0.04 -30.27
CA PRO A 280 -32.23 -1.02 -31.13
C PRO A 280 -30.85 -1.47 -30.63
N ARG A 281 -30.54 -2.77 -30.75
CA ARG A 281 -29.17 -3.27 -30.48
C ARG A 281 -28.14 -2.68 -31.43
N GLY A 282 -28.51 -2.48 -32.70
CA GLY A 282 -27.61 -2.02 -33.75
C GLY A 282 -26.53 -3.05 -34.11
N LYS A 283 -25.53 -2.60 -34.88
CA LYS A 283 -24.32 -3.39 -35.23
C LYS A 283 -23.09 -2.96 -34.41
N ASP A 284 -23.27 -1.99 -33.52
CA ASP A 284 -22.19 -1.38 -32.76
C ASP A 284 -21.69 -2.29 -31.64
N SER A 285 -20.57 -1.90 -31.03
CA SER A 285 -20.03 -2.64 -29.88
C SER A 285 -21.07 -2.74 -28.76
N PHE A 286 -21.05 -3.84 -28.00
CA PHE A 286 -21.97 -4.03 -26.87
C PHE A 286 -21.92 -2.86 -25.87
N LYS A 287 -20.74 -2.25 -25.69
CA LYS A 287 -20.56 -1.06 -24.87
C LYS A 287 -21.32 0.17 -25.38
N ALA A 288 -21.33 0.40 -26.70
CA ALA A 288 -22.08 1.52 -27.29
C ALA A 288 -23.59 1.31 -27.12
N PHE A 289 -24.08 0.10 -27.40
CA PHE A 289 -25.47 -0.27 -27.13
C PHE A 289 -25.85 -0.06 -25.65
N PHE A 290 -24.98 -0.49 -24.73
CA PHE A 290 -25.25 -0.34 -23.31
C PHE A 290 -25.25 1.13 -22.86
N ALA A 291 -24.41 1.98 -23.46
CA ALA A 291 -24.42 3.41 -23.20
C ALA A 291 -25.78 4.05 -23.60
N ASP A 292 -26.31 3.69 -24.77
CA ASP A 292 -27.62 4.17 -25.23
C ASP A 292 -28.74 3.67 -24.33
N LEU A 293 -28.63 2.43 -23.85
CA LEU A 293 -29.58 1.85 -22.90
C LEU A 293 -29.58 2.60 -21.57
N LEU A 294 -28.39 2.88 -21.00
CA LEU A 294 -28.27 3.65 -19.76
C LEU A 294 -28.83 5.06 -19.90
N ARG A 295 -28.56 5.75 -21.02
CA ARG A 295 -29.12 7.09 -21.29
C ARG A 295 -30.63 7.06 -21.38
N THR A 296 -31.19 6.03 -22.02
CA THR A 296 -32.65 5.87 -22.17
C THR A 296 -33.34 5.53 -20.84
N ALA A 297 -32.59 4.99 -19.87
CA ALA A 297 -33.10 4.58 -18.56
C ALA A 297 -33.21 5.71 -17.54
N GLU A 298 -32.81 6.95 -17.88
CA GLU A 298 -33.01 8.14 -17.03
C GLU A 298 -32.39 8.02 -15.62
N PHE A 299 -31.20 7.41 -15.52
CA PHE A 299 -30.43 7.46 -14.27
C PHE A 299 -30.03 8.90 -13.91
N ALA A 300 -29.94 9.21 -12.61
CA ALA A 300 -29.64 10.57 -12.13
C ALA A 300 -28.30 11.10 -12.66
N ARG A 301 -27.31 10.21 -12.81
CA ARG A 301 -26.02 10.54 -13.43
C ARG A 301 -25.42 9.30 -14.09
N ILE A 302 -24.78 9.51 -15.24
CA ILE A 302 -24.05 8.49 -15.97
C ILE A 302 -22.69 9.09 -16.34
N ASP A 303 -21.61 8.44 -15.92
CA ASP A 303 -20.25 8.75 -16.35
C ASP A 303 -19.68 7.51 -17.08
N GLU A 304 -18.98 7.71 -18.20
CA GLU A 304 -18.38 6.65 -19.00
C GLU A 304 -16.87 6.54 -18.76
N ASN A 305 -16.29 5.34 -18.89
CA ASN A 305 -14.85 5.07 -18.76
C ASN A 305 -14.24 5.61 -17.45
N VAL A 306 -14.90 5.32 -16.33
CA VAL A 306 -14.56 5.91 -15.04
C VAL A 306 -13.42 5.16 -14.39
N MET A 307 -12.41 5.92 -13.96
CA MET A 307 -11.35 5.42 -13.08
C MET A 307 -11.67 5.76 -11.63
N VAL A 308 -11.86 4.73 -10.81
CA VAL A 308 -12.05 4.88 -9.35
C VAL A 308 -10.73 4.56 -8.67
N GLU A 309 -10.17 5.53 -7.95
CA GLU A 309 -8.95 5.35 -7.15
C GLU A 309 -9.29 5.21 -5.66
N LEU A 310 -8.79 4.15 -5.04
CA LEU A 310 -8.98 3.82 -3.62
C LEU A 310 -7.63 3.67 -2.93
N GLY A 311 -7.46 4.32 -1.79
CA GLY A 311 -6.19 4.37 -1.07
C GLY A 311 -5.19 5.38 -1.65
N ALA A 312 -4.07 5.56 -0.97
CA ALA A 312 -3.00 6.47 -1.38
C ALA A 312 -1.73 5.70 -1.78
N ASP A 313 -1.27 4.80 -0.91
CA ASP A 313 -0.17 3.86 -1.14
C ASP A 313 -0.22 2.77 -0.06
N PRO A 314 -0.57 1.50 -0.37
CA PRO A 314 -1.02 1.00 -1.66
C PRO A 314 -2.23 1.75 -2.25
N ARG A 315 -2.25 1.90 -3.57
CA ARG A 315 -3.36 2.51 -4.32
C ARG A 315 -3.97 1.50 -5.29
N LEU A 316 -5.29 1.38 -5.25
CA LEU A 316 -6.07 0.55 -6.15
C LEU A 316 -6.82 1.45 -7.13
N ALA A 317 -6.50 1.36 -8.41
CA ALA A 317 -7.23 2.04 -9.48
C ALA A 317 -8.08 1.02 -10.24
N ILE A 318 -9.37 1.29 -10.40
CA ILE A 318 -10.33 0.37 -11.04
C ILE A 318 -10.93 1.10 -12.24
N LEU A 319 -10.90 0.45 -13.40
CA LEU A 319 -11.42 0.99 -14.65
C LEU A 319 -12.78 0.36 -14.96
N ALA A 320 -13.85 1.09 -14.64
CA ALA A 320 -15.22 0.70 -14.95
C ALA A 320 -15.62 1.24 -16.34
N ASP A 321 -16.49 0.50 -17.03
CA ASP A 321 -17.05 0.98 -18.31
C ASP A 321 -18.01 2.13 -18.07
N PHE A 322 -18.81 2.05 -17.00
CA PHE A 322 -19.74 3.08 -16.59
C PHE A 322 -19.77 3.22 -15.07
N ARG A 323 -20.08 4.43 -14.61
CA ARG A 323 -20.55 4.71 -13.24
C ARG A 323 -21.91 5.36 -13.35
N ILE A 324 -22.89 4.78 -12.68
CA ILE A 324 -24.22 5.39 -12.56
C ILE A 324 -24.49 5.80 -11.11
N THR A 325 -25.30 6.83 -10.95
CA THR A 325 -25.91 7.19 -9.68
C THR A 325 -27.41 6.95 -9.79
N THR A 326 -27.94 6.08 -8.94
CA THR A 326 -29.38 5.82 -8.88
C THR A 326 -30.09 6.97 -8.17
N LEU A 327 -31.36 7.18 -8.52
CA LEU A 327 -32.22 8.10 -7.80
C LEU A 327 -32.39 7.61 -6.35
N PRO A 328 -32.40 8.51 -5.36
CA PRO A 328 -32.65 8.13 -3.98
C PRO A 328 -34.07 7.58 -3.86
N ASP A 329 -34.20 6.33 -3.43
CA ASP A 329 -35.48 5.75 -3.07
C ASP A 329 -35.82 6.08 -1.62
N ALA A 330 -37.09 6.01 -1.23
CA ALA A 330 -37.59 6.37 0.10
C ALA A 330 -36.92 5.53 1.20
N GLY A 331 -35.79 6.01 1.72
CA GLY A 331 -34.98 5.37 2.76
C GLY A 331 -33.58 4.92 2.35
N ARG A 332 -33.20 5.01 1.06
CA ARG A 332 -31.84 4.68 0.58
C ARG A 332 -31.23 5.91 -0.11
N GLY A 333 -30.06 6.33 0.37
CA GLY A 333 -29.30 7.43 -0.24
C GLY A 333 -28.85 7.10 -1.68
N PRO A 334 -28.34 8.10 -2.42
CA PRO A 334 -27.85 7.88 -3.78
C PRO A 334 -26.77 6.80 -3.78
N GLU A 335 -26.98 5.77 -4.60
CA GLU A 335 -26.09 4.62 -4.69
C GLU A 335 -25.24 4.74 -5.96
N SER A 336 -23.92 4.56 -5.80
CA SER A 336 -23.00 4.54 -6.94
C SER A 336 -22.81 3.09 -7.40
N VAL A 337 -23.14 2.81 -8.66
CA VAL A 337 -22.95 1.48 -9.26
C VAL A 337 -21.87 1.56 -10.32
N LEU A 338 -20.87 0.69 -10.21
CA LEU A 338 -19.83 0.50 -11.21
C LEU A 338 -20.22 -0.66 -12.12
N ILE A 339 -20.21 -0.41 -13.43
CA ILE A 339 -20.69 -1.35 -14.42
C ILE A 339 -19.53 -1.81 -15.32
N PHE A 340 -19.44 -3.12 -15.51
CA PHE A 340 -18.44 -3.79 -16.35
C PHE A 340 -19.15 -4.62 -17.41
N VAL A 341 -19.05 -4.23 -18.68
CA VAL A 341 -19.87 -4.78 -19.77
C VAL A 341 -19.09 -5.65 -20.76
N ASN A 342 -17.77 -5.76 -20.65
CA ASN A 342 -16.97 -6.54 -21.60
C ASN A 342 -16.99 -8.04 -21.25
N GLU A 343 -17.67 -8.83 -22.07
CA GLU A 343 -17.80 -10.29 -21.92
C GLU A 343 -16.48 -11.05 -22.10
N ASN A 344 -15.52 -10.46 -22.83
CA ASN A 344 -14.23 -11.09 -23.13
C ASN A 344 -13.20 -10.90 -22.01
N GLU A 345 -13.50 -10.09 -21.01
CA GLU A 345 -12.61 -9.83 -19.88
C GLU A 345 -12.99 -10.70 -18.67
N PRO A 346 -12.01 -11.08 -17.83
CA PRO A 346 -12.30 -11.87 -16.64
C PRO A 346 -13.18 -11.09 -15.66
N CYS A 347 -14.06 -11.79 -14.94
CA CYS A 347 -14.84 -11.21 -13.84
C CYS A 347 -13.94 -10.53 -12.82
N LEU A 348 -14.48 -9.54 -12.09
CA LEU A 348 -13.76 -9.00 -10.95
C LEU A 348 -13.64 -10.06 -9.84
N PRO A 349 -12.47 -10.20 -9.20
CA PRO A 349 -12.30 -11.10 -8.08
C PRO A 349 -13.30 -10.79 -6.95
N LEU A 350 -13.84 -11.83 -6.30
CA LEU A 350 -14.78 -11.66 -5.19
C LEU A 350 -14.26 -10.72 -4.08
N PRO A 351 -12.99 -10.80 -3.64
CA PRO A 351 -12.46 -9.88 -2.62
C PRO A 351 -12.53 -8.41 -3.03
N LEU A 352 -12.37 -8.12 -4.33
CA LEU A 352 -12.47 -6.76 -4.86
C LEU A 352 -13.93 -6.28 -4.87
N LYS A 353 -14.88 -7.14 -5.23
CA LYS A 353 -16.32 -6.81 -5.23
C LYS A 353 -16.80 -6.49 -3.82
N GLU A 354 -16.43 -7.30 -2.84
CA GLU A 354 -16.76 -7.04 -1.44
C GLU A 354 -16.12 -5.76 -0.91
N TYR A 355 -14.85 -5.51 -1.27
CA TYR A 355 -14.17 -4.27 -0.92
C TYR A 355 -14.87 -3.04 -1.46
N LEU A 356 -15.30 -3.07 -2.73
CA LEU A 356 -16.07 -2.00 -3.37
C LEU A 356 -17.40 -1.76 -2.66
N ASN A 357 -18.14 -2.84 -2.35
CA ASN A 357 -19.39 -2.74 -1.61
C ASN A 357 -19.20 -2.07 -0.24
N ARG A 358 -18.15 -2.45 0.52
CA ARG A 358 -17.80 -1.82 1.79
C ARG A 358 -17.41 -0.33 1.65
N ARG A 359 -16.93 0.07 0.48
CA ARG A 359 -16.59 1.46 0.14
C ARG A 359 -17.76 2.25 -0.46
N GLY A 360 -18.97 1.66 -0.51
CA GLY A 360 -20.18 2.33 -0.99
C GLY A 360 -20.41 2.22 -2.50
N TYR A 361 -19.68 1.33 -3.19
CA TYR A 361 -19.87 1.06 -4.61
C TYR A 361 -20.51 -0.31 -4.80
N ARG A 362 -21.68 -0.37 -5.43
CA ARG A 362 -22.19 -1.63 -5.97
C ARG A 362 -21.52 -1.97 -7.29
N VAL A 363 -21.38 -3.25 -7.57
CA VAL A 363 -20.77 -3.75 -8.80
C VAL A 363 -21.82 -4.50 -9.60
N ALA A 364 -21.96 -4.14 -10.87
CA ALA A 364 -22.73 -4.88 -11.86
C ALA A 364 -21.80 -5.36 -12.98
N GLU A 365 -21.70 -6.67 -13.20
CA GLU A 365 -20.78 -7.25 -14.18
C GLU A 365 -21.49 -8.21 -15.13
N LEU A 366 -21.13 -8.12 -16.42
CA LEU A 366 -21.48 -9.09 -17.46
C LEU A 366 -20.25 -9.92 -17.77
N CYS A 367 -20.04 -10.98 -16.99
CA CYS A 367 -18.90 -11.87 -17.18
C CYS A 367 -19.35 -13.32 -17.30
N GLN A 368 -18.77 -14.03 -18.27
CA GLN A 368 -19.03 -15.45 -18.52
C GLN A 368 -17.80 -16.33 -18.18
N ASN A 369 -16.64 -15.70 -17.99
CA ASN A 369 -15.38 -16.37 -17.73
C ASN A 369 -14.96 -16.13 -16.28
N GLU A 370 -14.89 -17.19 -15.48
CA GLU A 370 -14.25 -17.12 -14.17
C GLU A 370 -12.78 -16.70 -14.32
N PRO A 371 -12.24 -15.94 -13.34
CA PRO A 371 -10.84 -15.55 -13.36
C PRO A 371 -9.96 -16.80 -13.37
N VAL A 372 -9.22 -17.00 -14.46
CA VAL A 372 -8.25 -18.08 -14.58
C VAL A 372 -7.12 -17.82 -13.59
N HIS A 373 -7.00 -18.69 -12.59
CA HIS A 373 -5.93 -18.66 -11.62
C HIS A 373 -4.62 -19.03 -12.33
N SER A 374 -3.54 -18.30 -12.06
CA SER A 374 -2.24 -18.59 -12.65
C SER A 374 -1.43 -19.56 -11.81
N ASP A 375 -0.73 -20.50 -12.44
CA ASP A 375 0.21 -21.40 -11.77
C ASP A 375 1.45 -20.69 -11.20
N GLU A 376 1.71 -19.42 -11.60
CA GLU A 376 2.78 -18.64 -10.99
C GLU A 376 2.34 -18.05 -9.64
N PRO A 377 3.18 -18.14 -8.59
CA PRO A 377 2.84 -17.61 -7.28
C PRO A 377 2.73 -16.09 -7.34
N GLY A 378 1.62 -15.51 -6.89
CA GLY A 378 1.39 -14.06 -6.79
C GLY A 378 2.42 -13.35 -5.89
N TYR A 379 2.20 -12.05 -5.63
CA TYR A 379 3.02 -11.32 -4.65
C TYR A 379 2.41 -11.46 -3.26
N ASP A 380 3.22 -11.89 -2.29
CA ASP A 380 2.93 -11.76 -0.87
C ASP A 380 3.17 -10.29 -0.48
N LEU A 381 2.12 -9.51 -0.19
CA LEU A 381 2.26 -8.13 0.25
C LEU A 381 2.31 -8.08 1.77
N ARG A 382 3.38 -7.49 2.32
CA ARG A 382 3.51 -7.25 3.76
C ARG A 382 3.81 -5.79 4.04
N SER A 383 3.19 -5.30 5.11
CA SER A 383 3.34 -3.93 5.56
C SER A 383 4.19 -3.89 6.83
N LEU A 384 5.29 -3.14 6.78
CA LEU A 384 6.20 -2.87 7.88
C LEU A 384 5.99 -1.44 8.34
N LEU A 385 5.17 -1.24 9.36
CA LEU A 385 4.87 0.10 9.86
C LEU A 385 6.13 0.78 10.41
N PRO A 386 6.23 2.12 10.32
CA PRO A 386 7.37 2.84 10.86
C PRO A 386 7.54 2.54 12.36
N ALA A 387 8.71 2.00 12.71
CA ALA A 387 9.12 1.71 14.06
C ALA A 387 10.58 2.13 14.24
N ALA A 388 11.17 1.93 15.42
CA ALA A 388 12.60 2.14 15.58
C ALA A 388 13.37 1.23 14.60
N PRO A 389 14.55 1.66 14.10
CA PRO A 389 15.32 0.89 13.12
C PRO A 389 15.59 -0.57 13.52
N CYS A 390 15.84 -0.81 14.80
CA CYS A 390 15.98 -2.16 15.35
C CYS A 390 14.69 -2.99 15.23
N ASP A 391 13.55 -2.43 15.65
CA ASP A 391 12.26 -3.08 15.57
C ASP A 391 11.89 -3.41 14.12
N MET A 392 12.19 -2.49 13.18
CA MET A 392 12.02 -2.75 11.75
C MET A 392 12.87 -3.92 11.27
N ALA A 393 14.13 -4.02 11.70
CA ALA A 393 14.99 -5.15 11.36
C ALA A 393 14.45 -6.47 11.93
N LEU A 394 13.95 -6.46 13.16
CA LEU A 394 13.33 -7.64 13.81
C LEU A 394 12.07 -8.10 13.07
N SER A 395 11.15 -7.17 12.77
CA SER A 395 9.93 -7.50 12.00
C SER A 395 10.24 -7.96 10.59
N LEU A 396 11.27 -7.39 9.94
CA LEU A 396 11.72 -7.82 8.63
C LEU A 396 12.28 -9.25 8.67
N MET A 397 13.04 -9.62 9.71
CA MET A 397 13.51 -10.99 9.90
C MET A 397 12.36 -11.98 10.08
N GLU A 398 11.32 -11.60 10.83
CA GLU A 398 10.11 -12.42 10.98
C GLU A 398 9.38 -12.64 9.66
N ILE A 399 9.19 -11.58 8.85
CA ILE A 399 8.56 -11.67 7.52
C ILE A 399 9.38 -12.56 6.57
N LEU A 400 10.71 -12.47 6.65
CA LEU A 400 11.63 -13.33 5.90
C LEU A 400 11.74 -14.75 6.48
N SER A 401 11.01 -15.05 7.57
CA SER A 401 11.01 -16.34 8.27
C SER A 401 12.41 -16.76 8.77
N LEU A 402 13.24 -15.79 9.15
CA LEU A 402 14.58 -16.01 9.70
C LEU A 402 14.48 -16.27 11.21
N LYS A 403 15.08 -17.39 11.66
CA LYS A 403 15.10 -17.76 13.07
C LYS A 403 16.19 -16.97 13.80
N LEU A 404 15.78 -16.04 14.67
CA LEU A 404 16.67 -15.18 15.43
C LEU A 404 16.82 -15.65 16.88
N ASP A 405 18.05 -16.00 17.28
CA ASP A 405 18.43 -16.23 18.67
C ASP A 405 18.78 -14.90 19.33
N ARG A 406 17.91 -14.40 20.21
CA ARG A 406 18.11 -13.11 20.89
C ARG A 406 19.10 -13.20 22.06
N ASN A 407 19.75 -12.08 22.37
CA ASN A 407 20.60 -11.91 23.57
C ASN A 407 21.73 -12.95 23.70
N ARG A 408 22.34 -13.32 22.58
CA ARG A 408 23.34 -14.38 22.53
C ARG A 408 24.74 -13.82 22.80
N ILE A 409 25.59 -14.61 23.44
CA ILE A 409 27.03 -14.34 23.53
C ILE A 409 27.71 -15.06 22.38
N VAL A 410 28.35 -14.31 21.49
CA VAL A 410 29.12 -14.84 20.37
C VAL A 410 30.60 -14.82 20.75
N THR A 411 31.28 -15.93 20.54
CA THR A 411 32.72 -16.06 20.78
C THR A 411 33.48 -16.08 19.45
N GLY A 412 34.62 -15.40 19.41
CA GLY A 412 35.54 -15.39 18.27
C GLY A 412 36.99 -15.56 18.72
N SER A 413 37.89 -15.84 17.78
CA SER A 413 39.34 -15.85 18.00
C SER A 413 40.05 -14.61 17.45
N MET A 414 41.04 -14.09 18.17
CA MET A 414 41.98 -13.11 17.64
C MET A 414 43.13 -13.84 16.92
N GLY A 415 43.09 -13.86 15.59
CA GLY A 415 44.12 -14.47 14.74
C GLY A 415 43.88 -15.95 14.40
N GLN A 416 44.78 -16.50 13.57
CA GLN A 416 44.70 -17.89 13.07
C GLN A 416 45.11 -18.92 14.14
N ASN A 417 45.90 -18.53 15.15
CA ASN A 417 46.38 -19.39 16.23
C ASN A 417 45.59 -19.08 17.51
N ALA A 418 44.52 -19.84 17.73
CA ALA A 418 43.35 -19.54 18.56
C ALA A 418 43.53 -19.46 20.10
N GLU A 419 44.65 -18.98 20.63
CA GLU A 419 44.84 -18.88 22.08
C GLU A 419 44.09 -17.69 22.70
N SER A 420 43.97 -16.58 21.98
CA SER A 420 43.18 -15.42 22.42
C SER A 420 41.75 -15.50 21.90
N ARG A 421 40.80 -15.77 22.79
CA ARG A 421 39.35 -15.73 22.49
C ARG A 421 38.74 -14.45 23.04
N PHE A 422 37.79 -13.90 22.31
CA PHE A 422 36.94 -12.81 22.78
C PHE A 422 35.48 -13.24 22.75
N SER A 423 34.66 -12.60 23.59
CA SER A 423 33.22 -12.77 23.61
C SER A 423 32.54 -11.40 23.51
N ILE A 424 31.48 -11.34 22.73
CA ILE A 424 30.62 -10.15 22.61
C ILE A 424 29.16 -10.58 22.78
N ARG A 425 28.42 -9.81 23.58
CA ARG A 425 26.98 -9.97 23.69
C ARG A 425 26.32 -9.20 22.55
N VAL A 426 25.45 -9.88 21.81
CA VAL A 426 24.76 -9.29 20.65
C VAL A 426 23.26 -9.36 20.85
N ASP A 427 22.53 -8.45 20.22
CA ASP A 427 21.07 -8.39 20.32
C ASP A 427 20.42 -9.60 19.66
N GLY A 428 20.99 -10.07 18.55
CA GLY A 428 20.57 -11.32 17.94
C GLY A 428 21.63 -11.99 17.07
N GLN A 429 21.53 -13.32 16.97
CA GLN A 429 22.29 -14.13 16.04
C GLN A 429 21.33 -15.01 15.23
N PHE A 430 21.59 -15.16 13.93
CA PHE A 430 20.81 -16.05 13.08
C PHE A 430 21.68 -16.68 11.99
N GLU A 431 21.15 -17.69 11.30
CA GLU A 431 21.83 -18.38 10.21
C GLU A 431 20.96 -18.35 8.95
N SER A 432 21.58 -18.09 7.79
CA SER A 432 20.91 -18.13 6.49
C SER A 432 21.89 -18.55 5.41
N GLY A 433 21.50 -19.54 4.59
CA GLY A 433 22.36 -20.06 3.51
C GLY A 433 23.70 -20.62 4.00
N GLY A 434 23.74 -21.20 5.20
CA GLY A 434 24.98 -21.72 5.82
C GLY A 434 25.94 -20.65 6.34
N LYS A 435 25.57 -19.36 6.29
CA LYS A 435 26.33 -18.24 6.83
C LYS A 435 25.67 -17.72 8.11
N ARG A 436 26.49 -17.39 9.11
CA ARG A 436 26.04 -16.81 10.38
C ARG A 436 25.99 -15.30 10.30
N PHE A 437 24.97 -14.72 10.89
CA PHE A 437 24.72 -13.28 10.92
C PHE A 437 24.49 -12.80 12.34
N ILE A 438 24.86 -11.55 12.59
CA ILE A 438 24.68 -10.85 13.85
C ILE A 438 23.83 -9.62 13.60
N LEU A 439 22.80 -9.44 14.43
CA LEU A 439 22.07 -8.20 14.58
C LEU A 439 22.61 -7.45 15.80
N ASP A 440 23.01 -6.21 15.58
CA ASP A 440 23.38 -5.27 16.64
C ASP A 440 22.55 -4.00 16.48
N CYS A 441 21.75 -3.74 17.50
CA CYS A 441 20.84 -2.61 17.62
C CYS A 441 21.38 -1.52 18.54
N GLY A 442 22.56 -1.72 19.14
CA GLY A 442 23.18 -0.75 20.02
C GLY A 442 23.64 0.51 19.27
N GLU A 443 23.84 1.60 20.02
CA GLU A 443 24.63 2.72 19.51
C GLU A 443 26.05 2.24 19.25
N SER A 444 26.64 2.66 18.12
CA SER A 444 27.95 2.19 17.68
C SER A 444 29.04 2.60 18.68
N ASP A 445 29.34 1.73 19.65
CA ASP A 445 30.53 1.90 20.48
C ASP A 445 31.77 1.59 19.63
N SER A 446 32.72 2.51 19.66
CA SER A 446 34.07 2.36 19.10
C SER A 446 34.75 1.04 19.47
N TYR A 447 34.48 0.52 20.68
CA TYR A 447 35.02 -0.76 21.12
C TYR A 447 34.41 -1.95 20.36
N ASN A 448 33.08 -1.95 20.20
CA ASN A 448 32.37 -3.02 19.52
C ASN A 448 32.74 -3.10 18.02
N TYR A 449 33.07 -1.98 17.40
CA TYR A 449 33.51 -1.93 16.00
C TYR A 449 34.68 -2.89 15.70
N THR A 450 35.70 -2.91 16.56
CA THR A 450 36.87 -3.78 16.36
C THR A 450 36.51 -5.26 16.48
N LEU A 451 35.68 -5.61 17.47
CA LEU A 451 35.21 -6.99 17.68
C LEU A 451 34.34 -7.47 16.51
N TYR A 452 33.45 -6.62 16.01
CA TYR A 452 32.65 -6.89 14.83
C TYR A 452 33.52 -7.09 13.59
N ARG A 453 34.59 -6.32 13.42
CA ARG A 453 35.51 -6.52 12.29
C ARG A 453 36.21 -7.87 12.35
N LEU A 454 36.61 -8.33 13.53
CA LEU A 454 37.18 -9.68 13.71
C LEU A 454 36.16 -10.78 13.38
N LEU A 455 34.91 -10.63 13.79
CA LEU A 455 33.84 -11.58 13.43
C LEU A 455 33.55 -11.59 11.92
N GLN A 456 33.60 -10.43 11.24
CA GLN A 456 33.49 -10.37 9.78
C GLN A 456 34.62 -11.14 9.08
N LEU A 457 35.86 -11.01 9.57
CA LEU A 457 37.01 -11.76 9.03
C LEU A 457 36.85 -13.28 9.22
N GLN A 458 36.09 -13.71 10.23
CA GLN A 458 35.70 -15.11 10.46
C GLN A 458 34.47 -15.54 9.63
N GLY A 459 33.92 -14.66 8.79
CA GLY A 459 32.82 -14.96 7.89
C GLY A 459 31.43 -14.62 8.43
N TYR A 460 31.30 -13.97 9.59
CA TYR A 460 30.00 -13.48 10.06
C TYR A 460 29.52 -12.30 9.20
N GLY A 461 28.24 -12.31 8.83
CA GLY A 461 27.56 -11.12 8.34
C GLY A 461 27.11 -10.25 9.51
N ILE A 462 27.14 -8.92 9.36
CA ILE A 462 26.78 -7.99 10.44
C ILE A 462 25.75 -7.00 9.93
N VAL A 463 24.63 -6.93 10.62
CA VAL A 463 23.52 -6.01 10.33
C VAL A 463 23.39 -5.04 11.49
N GLN A 464 23.67 -3.77 11.21
CA GLN A 464 23.66 -2.69 12.20
C GLN A 464 22.73 -1.55 11.74
N PRO A 465 21.43 -1.61 12.10
CA PRO A 465 20.52 -0.49 11.93
C PRO A 465 20.99 0.70 12.77
N GLN A 466 21.07 1.88 12.17
CA GLN A 466 21.44 3.12 12.85
C GLN A 466 20.19 3.90 13.25
N PRO A 467 20.23 4.72 14.31
CA PRO A 467 19.07 5.49 14.78
C PRO A 467 18.43 6.41 13.73
N LYS A 468 19.22 6.85 12.73
CA LYS A 468 18.79 7.71 11.61
C LYS A 468 18.34 6.94 10.37
N ASP A 469 18.50 5.61 10.36
CA ASP A 469 18.13 4.81 9.20
C ASP A 469 16.60 4.77 9.07
N ASP A 470 16.13 4.99 7.85
CA ASP A 470 14.71 4.84 7.52
C ASP A 470 14.41 3.40 7.07
N PHE A 471 13.13 3.16 6.77
CA PHE A 471 12.67 1.87 6.24
C PHE A 471 13.50 1.39 5.04
N ALA A 472 13.83 2.30 4.11
CA ALA A 472 14.59 1.96 2.92
C ALA A 472 16.00 1.49 3.28
N THR A 473 16.69 2.28 4.12
CA THR A 473 18.06 2.00 4.52
C THR A 473 18.18 0.71 5.34
N VAL A 474 17.28 0.49 6.31
CA VAL A 474 17.29 -0.75 7.13
C VAL A 474 17.03 -1.97 6.26
N THR A 475 16.02 -1.91 5.39
CA THR A 475 15.66 -3.02 4.50
C THR A 475 16.78 -3.33 3.52
N GLU A 476 17.39 -2.30 2.92
CA GLU A 476 18.51 -2.46 1.98
C GLU A 476 19.72 -3.11 2.66
N LYS A 477 20.10 -2.64 3.86
CA LYS A 477 21.21 -3.21 4.64
C LYS A 477 21.00 -4.70 4.89
N LEU A 478 19.82 -5.10 5.37
CA LEU A 478 19.55 -6.50 5.65
C LEU A 478 19.54 -7.33 4.36
N LEU A 479 18.81 -6.91 3.33
CA LEU A 479 18.69 -7.69 2.09
C LEU A 479 20.02 -7.83 1.34
N LYS A 480 20.87 -6.80 1.39
CA LYS A 480 22.23 -6.83 0.83
C LYS A 480 23.12 -7.83 1.56
N GLU A 481 23.11 -7.83 2.90
CA GLU A 481 23.89 -8.79 3.68
C GLU A 481 23.43 -10.24 3.44
N LEU A 482 22.12 -10.45 3.25
CA LEU A 482 21.53 -11.75 2.92
C LEU A 482 21.68 -12.15 1.45
N ASN A 483 22.19 -11.26 0.60
CA ASN A 483 22.30 -11.47 -0.84
C ASN A 483 20.96 -11.84 -1.52
N TYR A 484 19.85 -11.26 -1.04
CA TYR A 484 18.55 -11.40 -1.71
C TYR A 484 18.48 -10.49 -2.94
N PRO A 485 17.95 -10.95 -4.09
CA PRO A 485 17.63 -10.06 -5.20
C PRO A 485 16.47 -9.14 -4.82
N TYR A 486 16.71 -7.84 -4.79
CA TYR A 486 15.70 -6.84 -4.49
C TYR A 486 15.76 -5.65 -5.46
N SER A 487 14.66 -4.91 -5.49
CA SER A 487 14.56 -3.58 -6.10
C SER A 487 13.66 -2.72 -5.23
N PHE A 488 14.01 -1.44 -5.08
CA PHE A 488 13.17 -0.46 -4.39
C PHE A 488 12.56 0.50 -5.41
N GLY A 489 11.27 0.81 -5.26
CA GLY A 489 10.59 1.75 -6.15
C GLY A 489 9.09 1.67 -6.05
N ARG A 490 8.43 2.35 -7.00
CA ARG A 490 6.99 2.26 -7.22
C ARG A 490 6.70 1.17 -8.25
N TYR A 491 5.82 0.25 -7.89
CA TYR A 491 5.39 -0.85 -8.76
C TYR A 491 3.92 -0.66 -9.10
N ASP A 492 3.64 -0.50 -10.39
CA ASP A 492 2.28 -0.46 -10.93
C ASP A 492 1.96 -1.84 -11.53
N LEU A 493 1.16 -2.62 -10.80
CA LEU A 493 0.76 -3.98 -11.16
C LEU A 493 -0.62 -3.94 -11.83
N ASP A 494 -0.64 -4.13 -13.15
CA ASP A 494 -1.84 -4.01 -13.99
C ASP A 494 -2.46 -5.38 -14.27
N TYR A 495 -3.74 -5.53 -13.89
CA TYR A 495 -4.54 -6.74 -14.03
C TYR A 495 -5.73 -6.55 -14.98
N GLY A 496 -5.66 -5.58 -15.88
CA GLY A 496 -6.72 -5.24 -16.83
C GLY A 496 -7.72 -4.28 -16.22
N ARG A 497 -8.74 -4.81 -15.52
CA ARG A 497 -9.83 -4.02 -14.92
C ARG A 497 -9.41 -3.23 -13.70
N TYR A 498 -8.32 -3.61 -13.06
CA TYR A 498 -7.78 -2.91 -11.92
C TYR A 498 -6.26 -2.93 -11.93
N ARG A 499 -5.68 -1.92 -11.28
CA ARG A 499 -4.25 -1.73 -11.12
C ARG A 499 -3.95 -1.48 -9.65
N ILE A 500 -2.95 -2.17 -9.13
CA ILE A 500 -2.45 -1.97 -7.78
C ILE A 500 -1.07 -1.30 -7.87
N SER A 501 -0.99 -0.06 -7.38
CA SER A 501 0.27 0.68 -7.23
C SER A 501 0.77 0.53 -5.80
N VAL A 502 2.03 0.13 -5.60
CA VAL A 502 2.66 0.05 -4.28
C VAL A 502 4.07 0.61 -4.34
N THR A 503 4.45 1.44 -3.38
CA THR A 503 5.84 1.85 -3.17
C THR A 503 6.50 0.96 -2.12
N GLY A 504 7.68 0.44 -2.44
CA GLY A 504 8.40 -0.40 -1.50
C GLY A 504 9.49 -1.28 -2.12
N PHE A 505 9.79 -2.39 -1.47
CA PHE A 505 10.76 -3.38 -1.96
C PHE A 505 10.05 -4.55 -2.63
N LYS A 506 10.48 -4.87 -3.84
CA LYS A 506 10.16 -6.13 -4.50
C LYS A 506 11.33 -7.08 -4.29
N ILE A 507 11.06 -8.22 -3.65
CA ILE A 507 12.05 -9.19 -3.21
C ILE A 507 11.74 -10.55 -3.82
N THR A 508 12.76 -11.21 -4.34
CA THR A 508 12.65 -12.61 -4.78
C THR A 508 13.26 -13.51 -3.70
N ARG A 509 12.40 -14.19 -2.94
CA ARG A 509 12.85 -15.13 -1.90
C ARG A 509 13.47 -16.36 -2.56
N LYS A 510 14.62 -16.78 -2.04
CA LYS A 510 15.33 -18.03 -2.38
C LYS A 510 15.30 -18.96 -1.16
N GLY A 511 15.42 -20.27 -1.35
CA GLY A 511 15.49 -21.24 -0.27
C GLY A 511 14.14 -21.88 0.07
N ASP A 512 13.89 -22.13 1.36
CA ASP A 512 12.78 -22.98 1.86
C ASP A 512 11.38 -22.40 1.60
N SER A 513 11.28 -21.08 1.42
CA SER A 513 10.03 -20.38 1.10
C SER A 513 10.18 -19.56 -0.19
N PRO A 514 10.32 -20.21 -1.37
CA PRO A 514 10.48 -19.50 -2.63
C PRO A 514 9.21 -18.71 -2.95
N GLY A 515 9.38 -17.47 -3.44
CA GLY A 515 8.23 -16.65 -3.77
C GLY A 515 8.58 -15.19 -4.02
N ARG A 516 7.57 -14.43 -4.49
CA ARG A 516 7.67 -13.00 -4.72
C ARG A 516 7.07 -12.27 -3.51
N LEU A 517 7.85 -11.41 -2.88
CA LEU A 517 7.44 -10.62 -1.72
C LEU A 517 7.46 -9.14 -2.10
N LEU A 518 6.43 -8.42 -1.72
CA LEU A 518 6.33 -6.97 -1.84
C LEU A 518 6.24 -6.40 -0.43
N LEU A 519 7.23 -5.60 -0.03
CA LEU A 519 7.26 -4.95 1.28
C LEU A 519 6.98 -3.47 1.13
N THR A 520 6.05 -2.94 1.93
CA THR A 520 5.78 -1.50 1.98
C THR A 520 5.85 -0.97 3.41
N SER A 521 6.22 0.30 3.55
CA SER A 521 6.26 0.97 4.86
C SER A 521 4.92 1.61 5.24
N LYS A 522 3.90 1.45 4.39
CA LYS A 522 2.59 2.08 4.53
C LYS A 522 1.56 1.07 5.01
N PRO A 523 0.54 1.47 5.78
CA PRO A 523 -0.56 0.56 6.12
C PRO A 523 -1.28 0.12 4.85
N SER A 524 -1.55 -1.18 4.73
CA SER A 524 -2.27 -1.77 3.61
C SER A 524 -3.55 -2.45 4.09
N ASP A 525 -4.66 -2.28 3.38
CA ASP A 525 -5.86 -3.08 3.61
C ASP A 525 -5.57 -4.55 3.22
N PRO A 526 -6.01 -5.56 4.00
CA PRO A 526 -5.76 -6.97 3.69
C PRO A 526 -6.20 -7.39 2.28
N VAL A 527 -7.23 -6.74 1.72
CA VAL A 527 -7.70 -7.01 0.36
C VAL A 527 -6.60 -6.82 -0.69
N PHE A 528 -5.68 -5.87 -0.51
CA PHE A 528 -4.58 -5.68 -1.46
C PHE A 528 -3.66 -6.91 -1.50
N ALA A 529 -3.37 -7.52 -0.35
CA ALA A 529 -2.53 -8.71 -0.29
C ALA A 529 -3.23 -9.90 -0.97
N GLU A 530 -4.52 -10.09 -0.69
CA GLU A 530 -5.31 -11.16 -1.31
C GLU A 530 -5.41 -11.02 -2.83
N LEU A 531 -5.65 -9.79 -3.33
CA LEU A 531 -5.71 -9.51 -4.76
C LEU A 531 -4.37 -9.72 -5.47
N LEU A 532 -3.25 -9.40 -4.81
CA LEU A 532 -1.91 -9.61 -5.36
C LEU A 532 -1.47 -11.07 -5.35
N GLN A 533 -1.97 -11.84 -4.37
CA GLN A 533 -1.70 -13.27 -4.25
C GLN A 533 -2.47 -14.08 -5.30
N ASN A 534 -3.73 -13.71 -5.57
CA ASN A 534 -4.65 -14.44 -6.47
C ASN A 534 -4.80 -13.81 -7.86
N ALA A 535 -3.89 -12.89 -8.24
CA ALA A 535 -4.11 -12.06 -9.41
C ALA A 535 -4.09 -12.86 -10.73
N PRO A 536 -5.08 -12.67 -11.62
CA PRO A 536 -5.14 -13.38 -12.89
C PRO A 536 -4.00 -12.92 -13.83
N ARG A 537 -3.43 -13.87 -14.59
CA ARG A 537 -2.36 -13.55 -15.54
C ARG A 537 -2.92 -12.81 -16.75
N ARG A 538 -2.31 -11.68 -17.13
CA ARG A 538 -2.48 -11.12 -18.48
C ARG A 538 -1.72 -12.04 -19.45
N LYS A 539 -2.43 -12.73 -20.35
CA LYS A 539 -1.78 -13.39 -21.50
C LYS A 539 -1.05 -12.26 -22.26
N LYS A 540 0.28 -12.35 -22.32
CA LYS A 540 1.10 -11.44 -23.10
C LYS A 540 0.88 -11.64 -24.59
#